data_AF-A0A4V3D364-F1
#
_entry.id   AF-A0A4V3D364-F1
#
_cell.length_a   1.000
_cell.length_b   1.000
_cell.length_c   1.000
_cell.angle_alpha   90.00
_cell.angle_beta   90.00
_cell.angle_gamma   90.00
#
_symmetry.space_group_name_H-M   'P 1'
#
loop_
_entity.id
_entity.type
_entity.pdbx_description
1 polymer ?
#
loop_
_entity_poly.entity_id
_entity_poly.type
_entity_poly.pdbx_seq_one_letter_code
_entity_poly.pdbx_strand_id
1 'polypeptide(L)'
;MVFISSCEPSKKETLDNIKLCLEAQNETAVLFNNRNPYLQKIVDAKKSGNLSLDKSNLTKLDSMTIKINETAESYLEILETEKSKYPDMTLTNGVMDYLKSVKNFEKEFEIFLGLIKDSIQDNEGDFSVIIKELALGLNSETRKLNRTKTEFYEKYEISQMEIDSLVELIRR
;
A
#
# COMPACT_ATOMS: atom_id res chain seq x y z
N MET A 1 -23.50 23.15 33.37
CA MET A 1 -23.86 22.70 32.01
C MET A 1 -22.56 22.72 31.22
N VAL A 2 -21.93 21.56 31.00
CA VAL A 2 -20.68 21.48 30.22
C VAL A 2 -21.08 21.50 28.75
N PHE A 3 -20.88 22.62 28.08
CA PHE A 3 -20.94 22.68 26.63
C PHE A 3 -19.73 21.93 26.11
N ILE A 4 -19.94 20.67 25.72
CA ILE A 4 -19.00 20.00 24.82
C ILE A 4 -19.19 20.71 23.49
N SER A 5 -18.34 21.70 23.22
CA SER A 5 -18.22 22.30 21.90
C SER A 5 -17.87 21.15 20.95
N SER A 6 -18.86 20.65 20.20
CA SER A 6 -18.57 19.86 19.02
C SER A 6 -17.93 20.82 18.02
N CYS A 7 -16.62 21.01 18.13
CA CYS A 7 -15.88 21.67 17.08
C CYS A 7 -16.06 20.80 15.84
N GLU A 8 -16.83 21.29 14.88
CA GLU A 8 -16.77 20.75 13.53
C GLU A 8 -15.28 20.73 13.12
N PRO A 9 -14.82 19.64 12.49
CA PRO A 9 -13.47 19.55 11.96
C PRO A 9 -13.15 20.80 11.15
N SER A 10 -12.03 21.47 11.41
CA SER A 10 -11.66 22.56 10.52
C SER A 10 -11.35 21.97 9.14
N LYS A 11 -11.79 22.66 8.08
CA LYS A 11 -11.51 22.22 6.70
C LYS A 11 -10.02 21.98 6.45
N LYS A 12 -9.17 22.75 7.13
CA LYS A 12 -7.71 22.58 7.12
C LYS A 12 -7.28 21.23 7.69
N GLU A 13 -7.73 20.86 8.89
CA GLU A 13 -7.39 19.57 9.52
C GLU A 13 -7.86 18.39 8.65
N THR A 14 -9.03 18.51 8.02
CA THR A 14 -9.52 17.52 7.07
C THR A 14 -8.59 17.39 5.86
N LEU A 15 -8.19 18.51 5.24
CA LEU A 15 -7.25 18.50 4.10
C LEU A 15 -5.86 17.97 4.49
N ASP A 16 -5.38 18.27 5.69
CA ASP A 16 -4.11 17.75 6.21
C ASP A 16 -4.17 16.22 6.39
N ASN A 17 -5.29 15.68 6.91
CA ASN A 17 -5.51 14.23 6.99
C ASN A 17 -5.54 13.57 5.61
N ILE A 18 -6.27 14.18 4.66
CA ILE A 18 -6.36 13.69 3.28
C ILE A 18 -4.99 13.64 2.64
N LYS A 19 -4.18 14.71 2.80
CA LYS A 19 -2.82 14.77 2.26
C LYS A 19 -1.95 13.62 2.79
N LEU A 20 -1.89 13.45 4.11
CA LEU A 20 -1.11 12.37 4.74
C LEU A 20 -1.54 10.99 4.23
N CYS A 21 -2.86 10.76 4.15
CA CYS A 21 -3.42 9.50 3.66
C CYS A 21 -3.09 9.24 2.18
N LEU A 22 -3.11 10.29 1.34
CA LEU A 22 -2.73 10.20 -0.06
C LEU A 22 -1.23 9.95 -0.25
N GLU A 23 -0.37 10.59 0.55
CA GLU A 23 1.08 10.38 0.56
C GLU A 23 1.41 8.91 0.86
N ALA A 24 0.88 8.38 1.97
CA ALA A 24 1.08 6.99 2.40
C ALA A 24 0.65 5.97 1.33
N GLN A 25 -0.51 6.19 0.70
CA GLN A 25 -0.99 5.33 -0.38
C GLN A 25 -0.10 5.44 -1.62
N ASN A 26 0.24 6.66 -2.03
CA ASN A 26 0.96 6.92 -3.28
C ASN A 26 2.39 6.37 -3.23
N GLU A 27 3.14 6.62 -2.16
CA GLU A 27 4.52 6.12 -2.05
C GLU A 27 4.58 4.59 -2.11
N THR A 28 3.69 3.94 -1.38
CA THR A 28 3.57 2.48 -1.41
C THR A 28 3.24 1.98 -2.83
N ALA A 29 2.27 2.59 -3.51
CA ALA A 29 1.87 2.22 -4.87
C ALA A 29 2.97 2.44 -5.91
N VAL A 30 3.74 3.52 -5.81
CA VAL A 30 4.89 3.80 -6.68
C VAL A 30 5.94 2.70 -6.55
N LEU A 31 6.23 2.25 -5.33
CA LEU A 31 7.17 1.15 -5.10
C LEU A 31 6.68 -0.17 -5.71
N PHE A 32 5.40 -0.51 -5.56
CA PHE A 32 4.80 -1.66 -6.25
C PHE A 32 4.98 -1.58 -7.77
N ASN A 33 4.65 -0.42 -8.36
CA ASN A 33 4.75 -0.23 -9.81
C ASN A 33 6.19 -0.36 -10.30
N ASN A 34 7.16 0.16 -9.55
CA ASN A 34 8.57 0.04 -9.89
C ASN A 34 9.08 -1.41 -9.75
N ARG A 35 8.41 -2.27 -8.97
CA ARG A 35 8.74 -3.69 -8.83
C ARG A 35 8.31 -4.52 -10.04
N ASN A 36 7.18 -4.16 -10.66
CA ASN A 36 6.55 -4.94 -11.74
C ASN A 36 7.48 -5.29 -12.91
N PRO A 37 8.37 -4.41 -13.40
CA PRO A 37 9.30 -4.77 -14.49
C PRO A 37 10.23 -5.94 -14.14
N TYR A 38 10.68 -6.05 -12.90
CA TYR A 38 11.57 -7.13 -12.46
C TYR A 38 10.81 -8.46 -12.31
N LEU A 39 9.57 -8.41 -11.82
CA LEU A 39 8.66 -9.55 -11.80
C LEU A 39 8.39 -10.07 -13.21
N GLN A 40 8.10 -9.17 -14.15
CA GLN A 40 7.81 -9.53 -15.53
C GLN A 40 8.99 -10.26 -16.19
N LYS A 41 10.23 -9.79 -15.96
CA LYS A 41 11.44 -10.46 -16.45
C LYS A 41 11.58 -11.90 -15.95
N ILE A 42 11.23 -12.17 -14.68
CA ILE A 42 11.25 -13.53 -14.12
C ILE A 42 10.19 -14.40 -14.79
N VAL A 43 8.97 -13.87 -14.96
CA VAL A 43 7.88 -14.57 -15.65
C VAL A 43 8.26 -14.91 -17.09
N ASP A 44 8.86 -13.97 -17.82
CA ASP A 44 9.28 -14.15 -19.21
C ASP A 44 10.43 -15.16 -19.34
N ALA A 45 11.38 -15.16 -18.40
CA ALA A 45 12.43 -16.18 -18.33
C ALA A 45 11.84 -17.59 -18.12
N LYS A 46 10.88 -17.73 -17.19
CA LYS A 46 10.18 -19.01 -16.95
C LYS A 46 9.41 -19.48 -18.19
N LYS A 47 8.68 -18.58 -18.86
CA LYS A 47 7.90 -18.89 -20.07
C LYS A 47 8.76 -19.29 -21.28
N SER A 48 9.92 -18.66 -21.43
CA SER A 48 10.84 -18.94 -22.54
C SER A 48 11.66 -20.22 -22.35
N GLY A 49 11.46 -20.95 -21.24
CA GLY A 49 12.26 -22.13 -20.89
C GLY A 49 13.69 -21.79 -20.47
N ASN A 50 14.01 -20.50 -20.30
CA ASN A 50 15.30 -20.04 -19.86
C ASN A 50 15.37 -20.11 -18.33
N LEU A 51 15.75 -21.29 -17.83
CA LEU A 51 15.76 -21.63 -16.40
C LEU A 51 16.82 -20.86 -15.60
N SER A 52 17.77 -20.18 -16.23
CA SER A 52 18.73 -19.34 -15.51
C SER A 52 18.06 -18.03 -15.09
N LEU A 53 17.52 -18.00 -13.87
CA LEU A 53 17.02 -16.77 -13.26
C LEU A 53 18.19 -15.78 -13.09
N ASP A 54 18.02 -14.59 -13.65
CA ASP A 54 18.97 -13.50 -13.49
C ASP A 54 18.98 -13.04 -12.02
N LYS A 55 20.05 -13.41 -11.31
CA LYS A 55 20.27 -13.06 -9.90
C LYS A 55 20.15 -11.56 -9.64
N SER A 56 20.49 -10.70 -10.60
CA SER A 56 20.38 -9.25 -10.43
C SER A 56 18.93 -8.79 -10.30
N ASN A 57 18.00 -9.41 -11.04
CA ASN A 57 16.56 -9.11 -10.93
C ASN A 57 16.00 -9.61 -9.60
N LEU A 58 16.41 -10.79 -9.14
CA LEU A 58 16.02 -11.31 -7.83
C LEU A 58 16.50 -10.42 -6.67
N THR A 59 17.75 -9.93 -6.72
CA THR A 59 18.26 -8.97 -5.73
C THR A 59 17.50 -7.65 -5.76
N LYS A 60 17.09 -7.19 -6.95
CA LYS A 60 16.24 -5.99 -7.09
C LYS A 60 14.87 -6.22 -6.47
N LEU A 61 14.25 -7.38 -6.67
CA LEU A 61 12.97 -7.71 -6.05
C LEU A 61 13.05 -7.69 -4.52
N ASP A 62 14.04 -8.35 -3.92
CA ASP A 62 14.24 -8.32 -2.47
C ASP A 62 14.39 -6.90 -1.92
N SER A 63 15.27 -6.11 -2.54
CA SER A 63 15.49 -4.73 -2.10
C SER A 63 14.21 -3.90 -2.16
N MET A 64 13.33 -4.18 -3.13
CA MET A 64 12.05 -3.49 -3.25
C MET A 64 11.02 -4.01 -2.25
N THR A 65 10.96 -5.31 -1.99
CA THR A 65 10.12 -5.90 -0.93
C THR A 65 10.46 -5.30 0.43
N ILE A 66 11.75 -5.22 0.78
CA ILE A 66 12.23 -4.56 2.01
C ILE A 66 11.76 -3.10 2.04
N LYS A 67 11.99 -2.35 0.96
CA LYS A 67 11.63 -0.93 0.89
C LYS A 67 10.11 -0.71 1.00
N ILE A 68 9.28 -1.57 0.38
CA ILE A 68 7.82 -1.50 0.51
C ILE A 68 7.41 -1.75 1.96
N ASN A 69 7.97 -2.77 2.61
CA ASN A 69 7.70 -3.08 4.01
C ASN A 69 8.10 -1.94 4.96
N GLU A 70 9.30 -1.38 4.80
CA GLU A 70 9.79 -0.25 5.59
C GLU A 70 8.92 1.00 5.39
N THR A 71 8.54 1.30 4.15
CA THR A 71 7.67 2.44 3.82
C THR A 71 6.28 2.27 4.43
N ALA A 72 5.67 1.08 4.28
CA ALA A 72 4.38 0.79 4.86
C ALA A 72 4.41 0.85 6.39
N GLU A 73 5.48 0.38 7.02
CA GLU A 73 5.63 0.46 8.48
C GLU A 73 5.79 1.91 8.96
N SER A 74 6.65 2.69 8.31
CA SER A 74 6.85 4.10 8.66
C SER A 74 5.54 4.88 8.58
N TYR A 75 4.74 4.67 7.53
CA TYR A 75 3.43 5.32 7.44
C TYR A 75 2.41 4.79 8.43
N LEU A 76 2.44 3.51 8.81
CA LEU A 76 1.59 2.98 9.88
C LEU A 76 1.89 3.68 11.21
N GLU A 77 3.16 3.87 11.55
CA GLU A 77 3.57 4.58 12.77
C GLU A 77 3.15 6.06 12.76
N ILE A 78 3.32 6.74 11.62
CA ILE A 78 2.87 8.14 11.45
C ILE A 78 1.35 8.23 11.60
N LEU A 79 0.59 7.40 10.87
CA LEU A 79 -0.87 7.40 10.92
C LEU A 79 -1.39 7.06 12.32
N GLU A 80 -0.76 6.11 13.03
CA GLU A 80 -1.12 5.76 14.40
C GLU A 80 -0.91 6.93 15.38
N THR A 81 0.15 7.72 15.16
CA THR A 81 0.46 8.91 15.97
C THR A 81 -0.49 10.07 15.67
N GLU A 82 -0.78 10.31 14.39
CA GLU A 82 -1.56 11.45 13.94
C GLU A 82 -3.08 11.23 14.01
N LYS A 83 -3.57 9.98 13.98
CA LYS A 83 -5.03 9.69 13.89
C LYS A 83 -5.87 10.37 14.96
N SER A 84 -5.32 10.51 16.17
CA SER A 84 -6.01 11.14 17.32
C SER A 84 -6.18 12.65 17.19
N LYS A 85 -5.40 13.29 16.31
CA LYS A 85 -5.52 14.72 16.00
C LYS A 85 -6.66 15.00 15.04
N TYR A 86 -7.13 13.99 14.33
CA TYR A 86 -8.21 14.14 13.36
C TYR A 86 -9.55 13.75 14.00
N PRO A 87 -10.58 14.59 13.82
CA PRO A 87 -11.91 14.36 14.40
C PRO A 87 -12.67 13.20 13.73
N ASP A 88 -12.26 12.80 12.53
CA ASP A 88 -12.76 11.60 11.85
C ASP A 88 -11.60 10.74 11.36
N MET A 89 -11.46 9.58 12.00
CA MET A 89 -10.41 8.60 11.71
C MET A 89 -10.79 7.64 10.57
N THR A 90 -11.95 7.78 9.93
CA THR A 90 -12.45 6.85 8.91
C THR A 90 -11.46 6.67 7.76
N LEU A 91 -10.96 7.79 7.20
CA LEU A 91 -9.98 7.75 6.13
C LEU A 91 -8.64 7.16 6.60
N THR A 92 -8.16 7.61 7.76
CA THR A 92 -6.89 7.16 8.36
C THR A 92 -6.91 5.65 8.62
N ASN A 93 -7.98 5.13 9.24
CA ASN A 93 -8.17 3.70 9.49
C ASN A 93 -8.24 2.90 8.19
N GLY A 94 -8.93 3.42 7.16
CA GLY A 94 -8.98 2.79 5.85
C GLY A 94 -7.60 2.65 5.20
N VAL A 95 -6.75 3.69 5.27
CA VAL A 95 -5.37 3.63 4.77
C VAL A 95 -4.52 2.68 5.61
N MET A 96 -4.67 2.68 6.93
CA MET A 96 -3.95 1.75 7.81
C MET A 96 -4.31 0.29 7.52
N ASP A 97 -5.58 -0.04 7.29
CA ASP A 97 -6.02 -1.39 6.90
C ASP A 97 -5.36 -1.83 5.58
N TYR A 98 -5.33 -0.92 4.59
CA TYR A 98 -4.61 -1.15 3.33
C TYR A 98 -3.12 -1.41 3.55
N LEU A 99 -2.42 -0.57 4.34
CA LEU A 99 -0.99 -0.73 4.60
C LEU A 99 -0.67 -2.02 5.37
N LYS A 100 -1.53 -2.44 6.31
CA LYS A 100 -1.42 -3.74 6.97
C LYS A 100 -1.56 -4.90 5.98
N SER A 101 -2.49 -4.79 5.04
CA SER A 101 -2.65 -5.78 3.96
C SER A 101 -1.41 -5.83 3.06
N VAL A 102 -0.83 -4.68 2.73
CA VAL A 102 0.46 -4.59 2.01
C VAL A 102 1.56 -5.33 2.78
N LYS A 103 1.79 -4.99 4.06
CA LYS A 103 2.84 -5.66 4.86
C LYS A 103 2.65 -7.18 4.93
N ASN A 104 1.40 -7.64 5.08
CA ASN A 104 1.10 -9.06 5.12
C ASN A 104 1.43 -9.74 3.77
N PHE A 105 1.07 -9.11 2.65
CA PHE A 105 1.44 -9.59 1.33
C PHE A 105 2.97 -9.65 1.15
N GLU A 106 3.67 -8.58 1.52
CA GLU A 106 5.11 -8.46 1.33
C GLU A 106 5.90 -9.47 2.17
N LYS A 107 5.46 -9.75 3.39
CA LYS A 107 6.06 -10.79 4.24
C LYS A 107 6.02 -12.17 3.58
N GLU A 108 4.87 -12.55 3.03
CA GLU A 108 4.74 -13.84 2.34
C GLU A 108 5.49 -13.84 1.00
N PHE A 109 5.51 -12.70 0.32
CA PHE A 109 6.27 -12.53 -0.92
C PHE A 109 7.78 -12.66 -0.72
N GLU A 110 8.31 -12.18 0.40
CA GLU A 110 9.71 -12.37 0.80
C GLU A 110 10.05 -13.87 0.94
N ILE A 111 9.21 -14.62 1.64
CA ILE A 111 9.37 -16.07 1.81
C ILE A 111 9.35 -16.77 0.44
N PHE A 112 8.39 -16.40 -0.41
CA PHE A 112 8.28 -16.93 -1.77
C PHE A 112 9.53 -16.63 -2.62
N LEU A 113 10.07 -15.41 -2.56
CA LEU A 113 11.33 -15.07 -3.23
C LEU A 113 12.51 -15.90 -2.73
N GLY A 114 12.59 -16.16 -1.41
CA GLY A 114 13.58 -17.05 -0.82
C GLY A 114 13.53 -18.45 -1.43
N LEU A 115 12.33 -19.03 -1.55
CA LEU A 115 12.15 -20.35 -2.15
C LEU A 115 12.54 -20.42 -3.63
N ILE A 116 12.23 -19.37 -4.40
CA ILE A 116 12.68 -19.26 -5.79
C ILE A 116 14.21 -19.27 -5.88
N LYS A 117 14.89 -18.59 -4.95
CA LYS A 117 16.35 -18.54 -4.89
C LYS A 117 16.96 -19.88 -4.49
N ASP A 118 16.31 -20.57 -3.56
CA ASP A 118 16.79 -21.84 -3.00
C ASP A 118 16.43 -23.05 -3.88
N SER A 119 15.65 -22.85 -4.95
CA SER A 119 15.34 -23.85 -5.99
C SER A 119 14.78 -25.18 -5.45
N ILE A 120 13.99 -25.11 -4.37
CA ILE A 120 13.26 -26.25 -3.84
C ILE A 120 12.06 -26.53 -4.76
N GLN A 121 12.21 -27.49 -5.66
CA GLN A 121 11.09 -28.06 -6.40
C GLN A 121 10.11 -28.70 -5.41
N ASP A 122 8.80 -28.54 -5.65
CA ASP A 122 7.64 -29.09 -4.89
C ASP A 122 6.96 -28.17 -3.86
N ASN A 123 7.59 -27.10 -3.36
CA ASN A 123 6.91 -26.14 -2.46
C ASN A 123 6.32 -24.90 -3.17
N GLU A 124 6.69 -24.64 -4.44
CA GLU A 124 6.22 -23.46 -5.19
C GLU A 124 4.68 -23.42 -5.32
N GLY A 125 4.02 -24.59 -5.40
CA GLY A 125 2.57 -24.70 -5.60
C GLY A 125 1.78 -24.04 -4.47
N ASP A 126 2.09 -24.40 -3.22
CA ASP A 126 1.36 -23.94 -2.04
C ASP A 126 1.54 -22.43 -1.82
N PHE A 127 2.78 -21.94 -1.91
CA PHE A 127 3.04 -20.51 -1.78
C PHE A 127 2.45 -19.69 -2.93
N SER A 128 2.42 -20.22 -4.15
CA SER A 128 1.77 -19.50 -5.27
C SER A 128 0.27 -19.28 -5.03
N VAL A 129 -0.40 -20.22 -4.36
CA VAL A 129 -1.81 -20.08 -3.96
C VAL A 129 -1.95 -19.02 -2.89
N ILE A 130 -1.12 -19.06 -1.84
CA ILE A 130 -1.11 -18.07 -0.75
C ILE A 130 -0.89 -16.65 -1.30
N ILE A 131 0.14 -16.45 -2.13
CA ILE A 131 0.44 -15.16 -2.75
C ILE A 131 -0.72 -14.67 -3.60
N LYS A 132 -1.37 -15.56 -4.36
CA LYS A 132 -2.54 -15.21 -5.16
C LYS A 132 -3.73 -14.80 -4.28
N GLU A 133 -4.00 -15.51 -3.20
CA GLU A 133 -5.06 -15.17 -2.25
C GLU A 133 -4.80 -13.81 -1.58
N LEU A 134 -3.55 -13.56 -1.17
CA LEU A 134 -3.15 -12.27 -0.59
C LEU A 134 -3.23 -11.13 -1.60
N ALA A 135 -2.86 -11.37 -2.86
CA ALA A 135 -3.02 -10.37 -3.92
C ALA A 135 -4.51 -10.04 -4.16
N LEU A 136 -5.39 -11.05 -4.12
CA LEU A 136 -6.85 -10.83 -4.18
C LEU A 136 -7.35 -10.05 -2.96
N GLY A 137 -6.84 -10.37 -1.77
CA GLY A 137 -7.10 -9.62 -0.54
C GLY A 137 -6.69 -8.16 -0.63
N LEU A 138 -5.46 -7.89 -1.09
CA LEU A 138 -4.95 -6.53 -1.29
C LEU A 138 -5.79 -5.74 -2.31
N ASN A 139 -6.22 -6.40 -3.39
CA ASN A 139 -7.14 -5.79 -4.36
C ASN A 139 -8.51 -5.46 -3.73
N SER A 140 -9.01 -6.33 -2.85
CA SER A 140 -10.24 -6.09 -2.10
C SER A 140 -10.10 -4.89 -1.16
N GLU A 141 -9.02 -4.82 -0.37
CA GLU A 141 -8.75 -3.69 0.52
C GLU A 141 -8.54 -2.39 -0.25
N THR A 142 -7.89 -2.44 -1.42
CA THR A 142 -7.76 -1.27 -2.31
C THR A 142 -9.13 -0.74 -2.76
N ARG A 143 -10.07 -1.63 -3.11
CA ARG A 143 -11.44 -1.23 -3.48
C ARG A 143 -12.21 -0.66 -2.28
N LYS A 144 -12.05 -1.27 -1.11
CA LYS A 144 -12.66 -0.78 0.14
C LYS A 144 -12.15 0.63 0.47
N LEU A 145 -10.83 0.85 0.43
CA LEU A 145 -10.22 2.16 0.61
C LEU A 145 -10.74 3.19 -0.41
N ASN A 146 -10.91 2.82 -1.68
CA ASN A 146 -11.46 3.75 -2.68
C ASN A 146 -12.91 4.16 -2.37
N ARG A 147 -13.73 3.24 -1.84
CA ARG A 147 -15.08 3.58 -1.35
C ARG A 147 -15.01 4.50 -0.14
N THR A 148 -14.18 4.16 0.85
CA THR A 148 -13.96 4.98 2.04
C THR A 148 -13.53 6.41 1.69
N LYS A 149 -12.62 6.58 0.73
CA LYS A 149 -12.22 7.90 0.23
C LYS A 149 -13.40 8.66 -0.38
N THR A 150 -14.17 8.01 -1.24
CA THR A 150 -15.33 8.62 -1.90
C THR A 150 -16.35 9.12 -0.86
N GLU A 151 -16.75 8.24 0.06
CA GLU A 151 -17.69 8.58 1.14
C GLU A 151 -17.15 9.68 2.05
N PHE A 152 -15.85 9.67 2.36
CA PHE A 152 -15.22 10.69 3.19
C PHE A 152 -15.17 12.05 2.49
N TYR A 153 -14.81 12.10 1.20
CA TYR A 153 -14.77 13.35 0.43
C TYR A 153 -16.17 13.95 0.26
N GLU A 154 -17.18 13.12 0.01
CA GLU A 154 -18.58 13.56 -0.05
C GLU A 154 -19.06 14.13 1.29
N LYS A 155 -18.79 13.43 2.40
CA LYS A 155 -19.17 13.87 3.75
C LYS A 155 -18.60 15.25 4.11
N TYR A 156 -17.38 15.55 3.66
CA TYR A 156 -16.67 16.79 3.97
C TYR A 156 -16.67 17.81 2.82
N GLU A 157 -17.48 17.59 1.79
CA GLU A 157 -17.62 18.47 0.63
C GLU A 157 -16.27 18.83 -0.03
N ILE A 158 -15.36 17.85 -0.10
CA ILE A 158 -14.03 18.02 -0.70
C ILE A 158 -14.16 17.88 -2.21
N SER A 159 -13.82 18.94 -2.94
CA SER A 159 -13.91 18.98 -4.40
C SER A 159 -12.77 18.20 -5.07
N GLN A 160 -13.01 17.70 -6.28
CA GLN A 160 -11.96 17.05 -7.08
C GLN A 160 -10.75 17.95 -7.31
N MET A 161 -10.96 19.26 -7.49
CA MET A 161 -9.88 20.24 -7.65
C MET A 161 -8.97 20.34 -6.41
N GLU A 162 -9.53 20.22 -5.21
CA GLU A 162 -8.74 20.16 -3.97
C GLU A 162 -7.93 18.87 -3.90
N ILE A 163 -8.52 17.73 -4.28
CA ILE A 163 -7.81 16.45 -4.37
C ILE A 163 -6.68 16.51 -5.40
N ASP A 164 -6.94 17.04 -6.59
CA ASP A 164 -5.94 17.14 -7.66
C ASP A 164 -4.77 18.03 -7.24
N SER A 165 -5.05 19.14 -6.55
CA SER A 165 -4.03 20.04 -6.01
C SER A 165 -3.14 19.32 -4.98
N LEU A 166 -3.72 18.50 -4.10
CA LEU A 166 -2.97 17.68 -3.16
C LEU A 166 -2.11 16.64 -3.88
N VAL A 167 -2.68 15.93 -4.87
CA VAL A 167 -1.95 14.93 -5.65
C VAL A 167 -0.78 15.54 -6.42
N GLU A 168 -0.93 16.75 -6.95
CA GLU A 168 0.17 17.45 -7.63
C GLU A 168 1.31 17.78 -6.65
N LEU A 169 0.98 18.24 -5.44
CA LEU A 169 1.98 18.53 -4.40
C LEU A 169 2.77 17.28 -3.99
N ILE A 170 2.11 16.12 -3.94
CA ILE A 170 2.74 14.83 -3.57
C ILE A 170 3.68 14.32 -4.68
N ARG A 171 3.44 14.69 -5.94
CA ARG A 171 4.24 14.24 -7.09
C ARG A 171 5.47 15.09 -7.38
N ARG A 172 5.61 16.26 -6.75
CA ARG A 172 6.73 17.19 -6.94
C ARG A 172 7.91 16.83 -6.04
#